data_AF-A0A971N8P3-F1
#
_entry.id   AF-A0A971N8P3-F1
#
_cell.length_a   1.000
_cell.length_b   1.000
_cell.length_c   1.000
_cell.angle_alpha   90.00
_cell.angle_beta   90.00
_cell.angle_gamma   90.00
#
_symmetry.space_group_name_H-M   'P 1'
#
loop_
_entity.id
_entity.type
_entity.pdbx_description
1 polymer ?
#
loop_
_entity_poly.entity_id
_entity_poly.type
_entity_poly.pdbx_seq_one_letter_code
_entity_poly.pdbx_strand_id
1 'polypeptide(L)'
;MIISKDARQIIIPNTFYGRLVPAVFHRRLHRFAAEVETEAGRATVHIPNSGRLRELLFPGNKVGLNDEGHSGRKTRYTLVGAETEAGWAFIDARLPNRILAAAWRKLPPLSVYDRVYPERTWGDSRFDLALQKDGSPETAWLEAKCVTLVQAGAGLFPDAPTERGRKHLLELAKLSAAGKRAFVFFFLQHPGGVSVQANQEMDPEFTAAVAAAAQAGVAFHAYRVQPAAATVVLTEVPVLLPPAT
;
A
#
# COMPACT_ATOMS: atom_id res chain seq x y z
N MET A 1 -12.99 -22.26 -12.11
CA MET A 1 -13.06 -20.80 -12.35
C MET A 1 -14.33 -20.28 -11.67
N ILE A 2 -14.26 -19.97 -10.37
CA ILE A 2 -15.35 -19.32 -9.66
C ILE A 2 -15.05 -17.82 -9.78
N ILE A 3 -15.65 -17.16 -10.77
CA ILE A 3 -15.72 -15.70 -10.78
C ILE A 3 -16.65 -15.37 -9.62
N SER A 4 -16.08 -14.97 -8.49
CA SER A 4 -16.84 -14.46 -7.35
C SER A 4 -17.67 -13.28 -7.82
N LYS A 5 -18.98 -13.49 -7.97
CA LYS A 5 -19.96 -12.42 -8.17
C LYS A 5 -20.01 -11.62 -6.86
N ASP A 6 -19.73 -10.33 -6.98
CA ASP A 6 -19.75 -9.29 -5.93
C ASP A 6 -18.54 -9.25 -4.99
N ALA A 7 -17.35 -9.04 -5.56
CA ALA A 7 -16.24 -8.47 -4.78
C ALA A 7 -16.70 -7.13 -4.16
N ARG A 8 -16.66 -7.03 -2.83
CA ARG A 8 -17.10 -5.83 -2.11
C ARG A 8 -16.29 -4.62 -2.58
N GLN A 9 -17.00 -3.58 -3.00
CA GLN A 9 -16.39 -2.30 -3.37
C GLN A 9 -16.68 -1.24 -2.31
N ILE A 10 -15.67 -0.44 -2.00
CA ILE A 10 -15.75 0.73 -1.14
C ILE A 10 -15.32 1.93 -1.97
N ILE A 11 -16.18 2.93 -2.06
CA ILE A 11 -15.92 4.16 -2.81
C ILE A 11 -15.67 5.29 -1.82
N ILE A 12 -14.53 5.96 -1.98
CA ILE A 12 -14.15 7.14 -1.20
C ILE A 12 -13.83 8.31 -2.13
N PRO A 13 -13.95 9.56 -1.67
CA PRO A 13 -13.49 10.71 -2.45
C PRO A 13 -11.99 10.61 -2.74
N ASN A 14 -11.57 11.00 -3.94
CA ASN A 14 -10.14 11.18 -4.22
C ASN A 14 -9.71 12.57 -3.74
N THR A 15 -9.23 12.62 -2.50
CA THR A 15 -8.56 13.79 -1.93
C THR A 15 -7.02 13.66 -1.97
N PHE A 16 -6.52 12.63 -2.67
CA PHE A 16 -5.11 12.26 -2.61
C PHE A 16 -4.28 12.86 -3.72
N TYR A 17 -4.87 12.95 -4.91
CA TYR A 17 -4.27 13.45 -6.15
C TYR A 17 -5.23 14.39 -6.86
N GLY A 18 -4.69 15.41 -7.51
CA GLY A 18 -5.42 16.20 -8.50
C GLY A 18 -5.41 15.55 -9.88
N ARG A 19 -5.63 16.36 -10.92
CA ARG A 19 -5.34 15.95 -12.30
C ARG A 19 -3.84 15.71 -12.43
N LEU A 20 -3.47 14.47 -12.80
CA LEU A 20 -2.07 14.12 -12.99
C LEU A 20 -1.52 14.80 -14.25
N VAL A 21 -0.29 15.29 -14.15
CA VAL A 21 0.47 15.80 -15.29
C VAL A 21 1.09 14.59 -16.01
N PRO A 22 0.80 14.38 -17.31
CA PRO A 22 1.39 13.28 -18.06
C PRO A 22 2.87 13.53 -18.31
N ALA A 23 3.66 12.46 -18.30
CA ALA A 23 5.08 12.49 -18.61
C ALA A 23 5.56 11.13 -19.14
N VAL A 24 6.78 11.09 -19.67
CA VAL A 24 7.47 9.86 -20.09
C VAL A 24 8.67 9.63 -19.19
N PHE A 25 8.77 8.43 -18.62
CA PHE A 25 9.89 8.08 -17.76
C PHE A 25 11.19 8.01 -18.56
N HIS A 26 12.24 8.70 -18.10
CA HIS A 26 13.54 8.65 -18.76
C HIS A 26 14.49 7.70 -18.04
N ARG A 27 14.84 8.00 -16.79
CA ARG A 27 15.71 7.15 -15.97
C ARG A 27 15.52 7.41 -14.49
N ARG A 28 15.80 6.39 -13.67
CA ARG A 28 15.92 6.55 -12.22
C ARG A 28 17.29 7.10 -11.88
N LEU A 29 17.36 8.17 -11.10
CA LEU A 29 18.62 8.75 -10.61
C LEU A 29 19.09 8.02 -9.36
N HIS A 30 18.17 7.82 -8.41
CA HIS A 30 18.37 7.03 -7.20
C HIS A 30 17.00 6.64 -6.62
N ARG A 31 16.98 5.99 -5.43
CA ARG A 31 15.75 5.42 -4.86
C ARG A 31 14.58 6.41 -4.71
N PHE A 32 14.83 7.72 -4.65
CA PHE A 32 13.82 8.76 -4.40
C PHE A 32 13.74 9.83 -5.50
N ALA A 33 14.44 9.66 -6.62
CA ALA A 33 14.41 10.62 -7.71
C ALA A 33 14.54 9.96 -9.09
N ALA A 34 13.87 10.54 -10.08
CA ALA A 34 13.96 10.18 -11.49
C ALA A 34 13.96 11.43 -12.38
N GLU A 35 14.41 11.25 -13.60
CA GLU A 35 14.17 12.18 -14.70
C GLU A 35 13.00 11.68 -15.55
N VAL A 36 12.15 12.61 -15.94
CA VAL A 36 11.01 12.39 -16.83
C VAL A 36 10.96 13.49 -17.88
N GLU A 37 10.31 13.21 -19.00
CA GLU A 37 10.02 14.19 -20.04
C GLU A 37 8.55 14.62 -19.92
N THR A 38 8.31 15.92 -19.72
CA THR A 38 6.96 16.53 -19.69
C THR A 38 6.74 17.36 -20.95
N GLU A 39 5.52 17.87 -21.18
CA GLU A 39 5.27 18.84 -22.26
C GLU A 39 6.14 20.12 -22.14
N ALA A 40 6.53 20.49 -20.92
CA ALA A 40 7.40 21.63 -20.65
C ALA A 40 8.91 21.29 -20.73
N GLY A 41 9.25 20.04 -21.07
CA GLY A 41 10.62 19.53 -21.15
C GLY A 41 11.01 18.60 -19.99
N ARG A 42 12.32 18.31 -19.91
CA ARG A 42 12.92 17.41 -18.93
C ARG A 42 12.80 17.95 -17.50
N ALA A 43 12.33 17.12 -16.58
CA ALA A 43 12.16 17.46 -15.17
C ALA A 43 12.72 16.37 -14.24
N THR A 44 13.29 16.79 -13.11
CA THR A 44 13.59 15.89 -11.99
C THR A 44 12.39 15.80 -11.06
N VAL A 45 11.97 14.58 -10.73
CA VAL A 45 10.76 14.30 -9.94
C VAL A 45 11.08 13.43 -8.73
N HIS A 46 10.29 13.55 -7.66
CA HIS A 46 10.40 12.68 -6.50
C HIS A 46 9.71 11.34 -6.74
N ILE A 47 10.34 10.24 -6.30
CA ILE A 47 9.71 8.91 -6.22
C ILE A 47 9.35 8.63 -4.75
N PRO A 48 8.06 8.56 -4.40
CA PRO A 48 7.57 8.34 -3.04
C PRO A 48 7.55 6.85 -2.65
N ASN A 49 8.50 6.07 -3.15
CA ASN A 49 8.56 4.61 -2.96
C ASN A 49 10.02 4.13 -3.06
N SER A 50 10.50 3.47 -2.00
CA SER A 50 11.85 2.93 -1.92
C SER A 50 12.04 1.62 -2.69
N GLY A 51 10.95 0.98 -3.12
CA GLY A 51 10.94 -0.25 -3.90
C GLY A 51 11.65 -0.11 -5.26
N ARG A 52 11.91 -1.24 -5.91
CA ARG A 52 12.67 -1.30 -7.17
C ARG A 52 11.85 -0.84 -8.37
N LEU A 53 10.55 -1.19 -8.39
CA LEU A 53 9.58 -0.76 -9.41
C LEU A 53 10.10 -0.94 -10.86
N ARG A 54 10.85 -2.00 -11.15
CA ARG A 54 11.56 -2.15 -12.44
C ARG A 54 10.58 -2.40 -13.59
N GLU A 55 9.49 -3.07 -13.28
CA GLU A 55 8.36 -3.37 -14.15
C GLU A 55 7.49 -2.14 -14.43
N LEU A 56 7.62 -1.07 -13.64
CA LEU A 56 6.84 0.17 -13.79
C LEU A 56 7.67 1.36 -14.24
N LEU A 57 8.93 1.45 -13.83
CA LEU A 57 9.81 2.61 -14.03
C LEU A 57 10.96 2.25 -14.98
N PHE A 58 10.62 2.03 -16.26
CA PHE A 58 11.57 1.77 -17.34
C PHE A 58 11.54 2.91 -18.38
N PRO A 59 12.67 3.18 -19.07
CA PRO A 59 12.75 4.25 -20.07
C PRO A 59 11.66 4.10 -21.13
N GLY A 60 10.94 5.19 -21.41
CA GLY A 60 9.85 5.23 -22.37
C GLY A 60 8.46 4.91 -21.80
N ASN A 61 8.34 4.44 -20.55
CA ASN A 61 7.02 4.21 -19.97
C ASN A 61 6.26 5.52 -19.74
N LYS A 62 4.93 5.52 -19.94
CA LYS A 62 4.10 6.67 -19.57
C LYS A 62 3.92 6.70 -18.06
N VAL A 63 4.07 7.88 -17.47
CA VAL A 63 3.96 8.11 -16.03
C VAL A 63 3.07 9.31 -15.74
N GLY A 64 2.46 9.29 -14.56
CA GLY A 64 1.59 10.34 -14.05
C GLY A 64 2.25 11.05 -12.87
N LEU A 65 2.30 12.37 -12.94
CA LEU A 65 2.90 13.22 -11.92
C LEU A 65 1.83 13.98 -11.14
N ASN A 66 1.95 14.01 -9.82
CA ASN A 66 1.21 14.94 -8.98
C ASN A 66 2.01 16.26 -8.89
N ASP A 67 1.38 17.39 -9.23
CA ASP A 67 1.97 18.72 -9.05
C ASP A 67 1.78 19.15 -7.59
N GLU A 68 2.89 19.26 -6.87
CA GLU A 68 2.91 19.64 -5.45
C GLU A 68 3.07 21.16 -5.27
N GLY A 69 3.15 21.91 -6.39
CA GLY A 69 3.47 23.33 -6.39
C GLY A 69 4.92 23.61 -5.99
N HIS A 70 5.19 24.88 -5.67
CA HIS A 70 6.52 25.36 -5.25
C HIS A 70 6.44 26.15 -3.93
N SER A 71 6.50 25.45 -2.81
CA SER A 71 6.96 26.03 -1.53
C SER A 71 7.82 25.02 -0.77
N GLY A 72 9.09 25.34 -0.54
CA GLY A 72 10.03 24.56 0.28
C GLY A 72 10.46 23.18 -0.25
N ARG A 73 9.93 22.71 -1.40
CA ARG A 73 10.28 21.40 -1.98
C ARG A 73 11.43 21.50 -2.98
N LYS A 74 12.32 20.50 -2.96
CA LYS A 74 13.40 20.34 -3.97
C LYS A 74 12.88 19.97 -5.36
N THR A 75 11.73 19.31 -5.43
CA THR A 75 11.09 18.89 -6.69
C THR A 75 9.63 19.31 -6.69
N ARG A 76 9.18 19.89 -7.81
CA ARG A 76 7.78 20.29 -8.04
C ARG A 76 6.83 19.10 -8.08
N TYR A 77 7.29 18.01 -8.71
CA TYR A 77 6.46 16.88 -9.04
C TYR A 77 6.80 15.65 -8.21
N THR A 78 5.76 14.92 -7.82
CA THR A 78 5.87 13.54 -7.32
C THR A 78 5.41 12.59 -8.41
N LEU A 79 6.21 11.59 -8.77
CA LEU A 79 5.78 10.50 -9.66
C LEU A 79 4.87 9.57 -8.88
N VAL A 80 3.59 9.50 -9.24
CA VAL A 80 2.57 8.76 -8.48
C VAL A 80 1.91 7.65 -9.29
N GLY A 81 1.98 7.69 -10.62
CA GLY A 81 1.41 6.67 -11.49
C GLY A 81 2.35 6.21 -12.60
N ALA A 82 2.20 4.97 -13.02
CA ALA A 82 2.87 4.37 -14.18
C ALA A 82 1.86 3.55 -15.00
N GLU A 83 1.97 3.63 -16.32
CA GLU A 83 1.11 2.86 -17.22
C GLU A 83 1.53 1.38 -17.22
N THR A 84 0.54 0.50 -17.27
CA THR A 84 0.68 -0.95 -17.41
C THR A 84 -0.35 -1.43 -18.44
N GLU A 85 -0.23 -2.66 -18.92
CA GLU A 85 -1.21 -3.25 -19.85
C GLU A 85 -2.62 -3.32 -19.25
N ALA A 86 -2.73 -3.41 -17.91
CA ALA A 86 -4.00 -3.47 -17.19
C ALA A 86 -4.53 -2.08 -16.78
N GLY A 87 -3.87 -0.99 -17.20
CA GLY A 87 -4.18 0.38 -16.82
C GLY A 87 -3.14 1.00 -15.87
N TRP A 88 -3.51 2.08 -15.19
CA TRP A 88 -2.59 2.84 -14.34
C TRP A 88 -2.33 2.16 -13.00
N ALA A 89 -1.07 1.81 -12.74
CA ALA A 89 -0.59 1.44 -11.42
C ALA A 89 -0.17 2.69 -10.64
N PHE A 90 -0.54 2.78 -9.38
CA PHE A 90 -0.16 3.87 -8.49
C PHE A 90 1.00 3.43 -7.61
N ILE A 91 2.09 4.20 -7.61
CA ILE A 91 3.34 3.78 -6.97
C ILE A 91 3.59 4.41 -5.62
N ASP A 92 2.71 5.32 -5.17
CA ASP A 92 2.91 6.08 -3.94
C ASP A 92 2.76 5.19 -2.70
N ALA A 93 3.88 4.87 -2.07
CA ALA A 93 3.89 4.00 -0.89
C ALA A 93 3.25 4.66 0.35
N ARG A 94 2.94 5.98 0.29
CA ARG A 94 2.24 6.71 1.35
C ARG A 94 0.73 6.64 1.21
N LEU A 95 0.21 6.32 0.02
CA LEU A 95 -1.23 6.27 -0.23
C LEU A 95 -1.98 5.29 0.69
N PRO A 96 -1.48 4.07 0.99
CA PRO A 96 -2.13 3.14 1.92
C PRO A 96 -2.48 3.77 3.27
N ASN A 97 -1.51 4.42 3.93
CA ASN A 97 -1.73 5.07 5.22
C ASN A 97 -2.73 6.23 5.10
N ARG A 98 -2.67 7.01 4.02
CA ARG A 98 -3.61 8.10 3.76
C ARG A 98 -5.04 7.59 3.58
N ILE A 99 -5.22 6.46 2.87
CA ILE A 99 -6.51 5.80 2.71
C ILE A 99 -7.03 5.31 4.06
N LEU A 100 -6.20 4.61 4.84
CA LEU A 100 -6.58 4.17 6.18
C LEU A 100 -7.02 5.35 7.05
N ALA A 101 -6.22 6.41 7.14
CA ALA A 101 -6.56 7.58 7.95
C ALA A 101 -7.87 8.25 7.51
N ALA A 102 -8.11 8.36 6.20
CA ALA A 102 -9.29 9.03 5.65
C ALA A 102 -10.55 8.18 5.68
N ALA A 103 -10.43 6.85 5.62
CA ALA A 103 -11.55 5.97 5.30
C ALA A 103 -11.66 4.70 6.17
N TRP A 104 -10.90 4.56 7.25
CA TRP A 104 -10.94 3.37 8.11
C TRP A 104 -12.37 2.98 8.52
N ARG A 105 -13.27 3.94 8.82
CA ARG A 105 -14.67 3.66 9.17
C ARG A 105 -15.47 2.95 8.08
N LYS A 106 -15.06 3.09 6.81
CA LYS A 106 -15.69 2.39 5.68
C LYS A 106 -15.15 0.98 5.49
N LEU A 107 -14.01 0.64 6.10
CA LEU A 107 -13.43 -0.70 6.04
C LEU A 107 -14.18 -1.59 7.05
N PRO A 108 -14.91 -2.63 6.61
CA PRO A 108 -15.80 -3.42 7.47
C PRO A 108 -15.21 -3.93 8.79
N PRO A 109 -13.98 -4.50 8.85
CA PRO A 109 -13.41 -4.95 10.13
C PRO A 109 -13.12 -3.80 11.11
N LEU A 110 -13.10 -2.55 10.64
CA LEU A 110 -12.72 -1.37 11.41
C LEU A 110 -13.91 -0.46 11.74
N SER A 111 -15.07 -0.67 11.12
CA SER A 111 -16.25 0.20 11.30
C SER A 111 -16.82 0.17 12.72
N VAL A 112 -16.39 -0.79 13.53
CA VAL A 112 -16.84 -0.98 14.92
C VAL A 112 -16.10 -0.11 15.94
N TYR A 113 -15.04 0.61 15.53
CA TYR A 113 -14.26 1.47 16.42
C TYR A 113 -14.72 2.92 16.33
N ASP A 114 -14.41 3.72 17.36
CA ASP A 114 -14.90 5.08 17.52
C ASP A 114 -13.78 6.11 17.35
N ARG A 115 -12.57 5.79 17.82
CA ARG A 115 -11.40 6.69 17.84
C ARG A 115 -10.25 6.12 17.04
N VAL A 116 -9.48 7.01 16.42
CA VAL A 116 -8.26 6.69 15.67
C VAL A 116 -7.08 7.50 16.18
N TYR A 117 -5.94 6.83 16.31
CA TYR A 117 -4.68 7.40 16.74
C TYR A 117 -3.60 7.03 15.72
N PRO A 118 -3.14 7.97 14.88
CA PRO A 118 -2.08 7.69 13.91
C PRO A 118 -0.72 7.54 14.59
N GLU A 119 0.17 6.77 13.97
CA GLU A 119 1.60 6.68 14.30
C GLU A 119 1.88 6.37 15.78
N ARG A 120 1.13 5.43 16.36
CA ARG A 120 1.29 4.99 17.76
C ARG A 120 2.39 3.94 17.89
N THR A 121 3.19 4.07 18.94
CA THR A 121 4.27 3.14 19.27
C THR A 121 3.79 2.01 20.18
N TRP A 122 4.25 0.80 19.89
CA TRP A 122 4.20 -0.34 20.81
C TRP A 122 5.52 -1.11 20.70
N GLY A 123 6.14 -1.42 21.84
CA GLY A 123 7.49 -1.98 21.84
C GLY A 123 8.45 -1.06 21.09
N ASP A 124 9.13 -1.60 20.08
CA ASP A 124 10.12 -0.89 19.29
C ASP A 124 9.63 -0.52 17.88
N SER A 125 8.33 -0.68 17.58
CA SER A 125 7.75 -0.26 16.31
C SER A 125 6.67 0.79 16.47
N ARG A 126 6.52 1.58 15.40
CA ARG A 126 5.46 2.56 15.24
C ARG A 126 4.51 2.06 14.17
N PHE A 127 3.26 1.88 14.54
CA PHE A 127 2.20 1.38 13.67
C PHE A 127 1.42 2.52 13.04
N ASP A 128 0.92 2.30 11.83
CA ASP A 128 0.28 3.34 11.03
C ASP A 128 -0.95 3.90 11.72
N LEU A 129 -1.82 3.03 12.25
CA LEU A 129 -2.97 3.41 13.07
C LEU A 129 -3.15 2.51 14.29
N ALA A 130 -3.73 3.10 15.34
CA ALA A 130 -4.35 2.40 16.45
C ALA A 130 -5.80 2.85 16.62
N LEU A 131 -6.73 1.92 16.84
CA LEU A 131 -8.17 2.18 16.96
C LEU A 131 -8.70 1.74 18.33
N GLN A 132 -9.68 2.47 18.87
CA GLN A 132 -10.33 2.16 20.14
C GLN A 132 -11.85 2.35 20.06
N LYS A 133 -12.59 1.55 20.83
CA LYS A 133 -14.01 1.79 21.11
C LYS A 133 -14.15 2.74 22.29
N ASP A 134 -15.19 3.56 22.29
CA ASP A 134 -15.53 4.40 23.44
C ASP A 134 -15.82 3.54 24.68
N GLY A 135 -15.24 3.93 25.81
CA GLY A 135 -15.37 3.20 27.07
C GLY A 135 -14.58 1.88 27.15
N SER A 136 -13.81 1.52 26.13
CA SER A 136 -12.94 0.32 26.15
C SER A 136 -11.46 0.71 26.25
N PRO A 137 -10.66 0.03 27.09
CA PRO A 137 -9.21 0.17 27.08
C PRO A 137 -8.54 -0.61 25.94
N GLU A 138 -9.30 -1.42 25.18
CA GLU A 138 -8.74 -2.26 24.12
C GLU A 138 -8.36 -1.43 22.89
N THR A 139 -7.12 -1.65 22.44
CA THR A 139 -6.56 -1.03 21.25
C THR A 139 -6.39 -2.06 20.15
N ALA A 140 -6.93 -1.78 18.97
CA ALA A 140 -6.60 -2.47 17.74
C ALA A 140 -5.42 -1.80 17.05
N TRP A 141 -4.46 -2.58 16.56
CA TRP A 141 -3.23 -2.10 15.92
C TRP A 141 -3.23 -2.43 14.44
N LEU A 142 -2.80 -1.49 13.60
CA LEU A 142 -2.94 -1.60 12.16
C LEU A 142 -1.66 -1.21 11.45
N GLU A 143 -1.32 -1.99 10.44
CA GLU A 143 -0.22 -1.72 9.52
C GLU A 143 -0.72 -1.83 8.07
N ALA A 144 -0.39 -0.85 7.25
CA ALA A 144 -0.65 -0.82 5.82
C ALA A 144 0.60 -1.26 5.05
N LYS A 145 0.40 -1.96 3.95
CA LYS A 145 1.46 -2.36 3.02
C LYS A 145 1.09 -1.93 1.60
N CYS A 146 2.02 -1.28 0.93
CA CYS A 146 1.91 -0.91 -0.47
C CYS A 146 2.35 -2.08 -1.35
N VAL A 147 1.47 -2.58 -2.23
CA VAL A 147 1.78 -3.68 -3.15
C VAL A 147 1.67 -3.17 -4.58
N THR A 148 2.79 -3.11 -5.29
CA THR A 148 2.86 -2.65 -6.69
C THR A 148 3.32 -3.74 -7.66
N LEU A 149 4.06 -4.73 -7.18
CA LEU A 149 4.52 -5.86 -7.99
C LEU A 149 3.36 -6.82 -8.22
N VAL A 150 3.07 -7.12 -9.49
CA VAL A 150 2.10 -8.14 -9.90
C VAL A 150 2.77 -9.12 -10.85
N GLN A 151 2.58 -10.42 -10.59
CA GLN A 151 3.00 -11.50 -11.48
C GLN A 151 1.86 -12.50 -11.64
N ALA A 152 1.47 -12.79 -12.87
CA ALA A 152 0.35 -13.70 -13.18
C ALA A 152 -0.95 -13.39 -12.39
N GLY A 153 -1.23 -12.11 -12.15
CA GLY A 153 -2.39 -11.65 -11.37
C GLY A 153 -2.23 -11.70 -9.85
N ALA A 154 -1.15 -12.27 -9.31
CA ALA A 154 -0.84 -12.22 -7.89
C ALA A 154 -0.05 -10.95 -7.55
N GLY A 155 -0.57 -10.15 -6.62
CA GLY A 155 0.17 -9.06 -5.99
C GLY A 155 1.18 -9.61 -5.00
N LEU A 156 2.45 -9.22 -5.14
CA LEU A 156 3.55 -9.78 -4.36
C LEU A 156 4.16 -8.72 -3.45
N PHE A 157 4.27 -9.02 -2.16
CA PHE A 157 4.95 -8.16 -1.20
C PHE A 157 5.95 -8.96 -0.33
N PRO A 158 7.19 -8.48 -0.15
CA PRO A 158 7.73 -7.23 -0.68
C PRO A 158 8.34 -7.40 -2.10
N ASP A 159 8.76 -6.29 -2.71
CA ASP A 159 9.52 -6.25 -3.98
C ASP A 159 11.05 -6.13 -3.77
N ALA A 160 11.48 -6.04 -2.51
CA ALA A 160 12.85 -6.10 -2.02
C ALA A 160 12.83 -6.58 -0.55
N PRO A 161 13.91 -7.22 -0.03
CA PRO A 161 13.94 -7.64 1.37
C PRO A 161 13.60 -6.51 2.35
N THR A 162 12.81 -6.81 3.39
CA THR A 162 12.24 -5.80 4.31
C THR A 162 12.32 -6.22 5.78
N GLU A 163 13.45 -5.90 6.41
CA GLU A 163 13.63 -6.12 7.84
C GLU A 163 12.58 -5.36 8.68
N ARG A 164 12.27 -4.11 8.31
CA ARG A 164 11.24 -3.31 8.98
C ARG A 164 9.86 -3.95 8.88
N GLY A 165 9.48 -4.42 7.68
CA GLY A 165 8.20 -5.08 7.47
C GLY A 165 8.08 -6.37 8.28
N ARG A 166 9.16 -7.16 8.33
CA ARG A 166 9.25 -8.38 9.16
C ARG A 166 9.10 -8.05 10.65
N LYS A 167 9.84 -7.05 11.16
CA LYS A 167 9.75 -6.61 12.56
C LYS A 167 8.33 -6.23 12.96
N HIS A 168 7.65 -5.45 12.13
CA HIS A 168 6.27 -5.03 12.38
C HIS A 168 5.32 -6.24 12.46
N LEU A 169 5.45 -7.23 11.57
CA LEU A 169 4.62 -8.46 11.63
C LEU A 169 4.83 -9.25 12.92
N LEU A 170 6.08 -9.42 13.34
CA LEU A 170 6.40 -10.13 14.58
C LEU A 170 5.88 -9.41 15.82
N GLU A 171 5.88 -8.07 15.82
CA GLU A 171 5.29 -7.30 16.92
C GLU A 171 3.75 -7.33 16.91
N LEU A 172 3.11 -7.33 15.74
CA LEU A 172 1.67 -7.57 15.64
C LEU A 172 1.30 -8.99 16.12
N ALA A 173 2.14 -9.99 15.83
CA ALA A 173 1.96 -11.35 16.35
C ALA A 173 2.01 -11.38 17.89
N LYS A 174 2.97 -10.68 18.51
CA LYS A 174 3.05 -10.53 19.98
C LYS A 174 1.82 -9.83 20.55
N LEU A 175 1.32 -8.79 19.88
CA LEU A 175 0.10 -8.08 20.26
C LEU A 175 -1.12 -9.02 20.24
N SER A 176 -1.29 -9.81 19.18
CA SER A 176 -2.38 -10.77 19.07
C SER A 176 -2.28 -11.92 20.06
N ALA A 177 -1.09 -12.46 20.29
CA ALA A 177 -0.85 -13.46 21.34
C ALA A 177 -1.19 -12.92 22.76
N ALA A 178 -1.06 -11.61 22.98
CA ALA A 178 -1.46 -10.92 24.20
C ALA A 178 -2.95 -10.51 24.23
N GLY A 179 -3.78 -11.07 23.34
CA GLY A 179 -5.22 -10.84 23.26
C GLY A 179 -5.64 -9.51 22.61
N LYS A 180 -4.71 -8.75 22.01
CA LYS A 180 -5.04 -7.49 21.32
C LYS A 180 -5.42 -7.75 19.86
N ARG A 181 -6.30 -6.92 19.33
CA ARG A 181 -6.65 -6.98 17.90
C ARG A 181 -5.52 -6.38 17.09
N ALA A 182 -5.09 -7.07 16.04
CA ALA A 182 -4.07 -6.60 15.12
C ALA A 182 -4.50 -6.87 13.68
N PHE A 183 -4.18 -5.94 12.79
CA PHE A 183 -4.57 -6.01 11.39
C PHE A 183 -3.40 -5.63 10.48
N VAL A 184 -3.32 -6.33 9.35
CA VAL A 184 -2.47 -5.94 8.22
C VAL A 184 -3.36 -5.71 7.01
N PHE A 185 -3.25 -4.53 6.41
CA PHE A 185 -3.96 -4.17 5.19
C PHE A 185 -2.97 -4.04 4.03
N PHE A 186 -3.09 -4.93 3.05
CA PHE A 186 -2.40 -4.78 1.77
C PHE A 186 -3.23 -3.91 0.83
N PHE A 187 -2.61 -2.86 0.29
CA PHE A 187 -3.19 -2.02 -0.73
C PHE A 187 -2.49 -2.32 -2.04
N LEU A 188 -3.17 -3.10 -2.87
CA LEU A 188 -2.72 -3.50 -4.20
C LEU A 188 -2.99 -2.35 -5.17
N GLN A 189 -1.93 -1.60 -5.46
CA GLN A 189 -2.00 -0.40 -6.29
C GLN A 189 -1.75 -0.68 -7.78
N HIS A 190 -1.68 -1.94 -8.18
CA HIS A 190 -1.54 -2.37 -9.56
C HIS A 190 -2.89 -2.96 -10.06
N PRO A 191 -3.47 -2.42 -11.15
CA PRO A 191 -4.83 -2.78 -11.57
C PRO A 191 -4.96 -4.24 -12.05
N GLY A 192 -3.88 -4.81 -12.57
CA GLY A 192 -3.83 -6.22 -13.01
C GLY A 192 -3.81 -7.28 -11.91
N GLY A 193 -3.68 -6.90 -10.63
CA GLY A 193 -3.69 -7.90 -9.54
C GLY A 193 -5.11 -8.29 -9.12
N VAL A 194 -5.29 -9.54 -8.70
CA VAL A 194 -6.59 -10.10 -8.25
C VAL A 194 -6.49 -10.81 -6.90
N SER A 195 -5.29 -10.88 -6.33
CA SER A 195 -5.00 -11.43 -5.00
C SER A 195 -3.71 -10.80 -4.46
N VAL A 196 -3.42 -10.99 -3.18
CA VAL A 196 -2.13 -10.61 -2.59
C VAL A 196 -1.53 -11.79 -1.83
N GLN A 197 -0.22 -11.98 -1.94
CA GLN A 197 0.53 -12.95 -1.14
C GLN A 197 1.94 -12.44 -0.80
N ALA A 198 2.55 -13.08 0.19
CA ALA A 198 3.94 -12.83 0.53
C ALA A 198 4.87 -13.33 -0.59
N ASN A 199 5.92 -12.57 -0.88
CA ASN A 199 6.89 -12.90 -1.92
C ASN A 199 8.03 -13.77 -1.34
N GLN A 200 7.80 -15.08 -1.27
CA GLN A 200 8.76 -16.05 -0.72
C GLN A 200 10.13 -16.01 -1.41
N GLU A 201 10.17 -15.82 -2.74
CA GLU A 201 11.42 -15.76 -3.50
C GLU A 201 12.23 -14.50 -3.16
N MET A 202 11.54 -13.38 -2.88
CA MET A 202 12.19 -12.11 -2.55
C MET A 202 12.61 -12.02 -1.09
N ASP A 203 11.75 -12.48 -0.16
CA ASP A 203 11.98 -12.39 1.27
C ASP A 203 11.32 -13.56 2.01
N PRO A 204 12.04 -14.69 2.16
CA PRO A 204 11.52 -15.87 2.86
C PRO A 204 11.31 -15.60 4.35
N GLU A 205 12.07 -14.70 4.96
CA GLU A 205 11.95 -14.36 6.38
C GLU A 205 10.70 -13.51 6.65
N PHE A 206 10.36 -12.58 5.75
CA PHE A 206 9.10 -11.86 5.78
C PHE A 206 7.92 -12.82 5.60
N THR A 207 8.04 -13.78 4.68
CA THR A 207 6.97 -14.76 4.44
C THR A 207 6.72 -15.66 5.65
N ALA A 208 7.78 -16.13 6.32
CA ALA A 208 7.67 -16.83 7.59
C ALA A 208 7.01 -15.95 8.68
N ALA A 209 7.33 -14.64 8.73
CA ALA A 209 6.68 -13.72 9.67
C ALA A 209 5.19 -13.49 9.37
N VAL A 210 4.76 -13.53 8.10
CA VAL A 210 3.33 -13.52 7.74
C VAL A 210 2.63 -14.75 8.27
N ALA A 211 3.23 -15.94 8.09
CA ALA A 211 2.67 -17.20 8.61
C ALA A 211 2.53 -17.16 10.14
N ALA A 212 3.59 -16.74 10.85
CA ALA A 212 3.60 -16.64 12.31
C ALA A 212 2.56 -15.61 12.82
N ALA A 213 2.44 -14.46 12.15
CA ALA A 213 1.44 -13.45 12.50
C ALA A 213 0.00 -13.97 12.29
N ALA A 214 -0.25 -14.67 11.18
CA ALA A 214 -1.56 -15.27 10.93
C ALA A 214 -1.91 -16.34 11.98
N GLN A 215 -0.97 -17.23 12.32
CA GLN A 215 -1.14 -18.22 13.39
C GLN A 215 -1.43 -17.57 14.75
N ALA A 216 -0.79 -16.43 15.04
CA ALA A 216 -1.01 -15.68 16.28
C ALA A 216 -2.36 -14.92 16.33
N GLY A 217 -3.12 -14.89 15.24
CA GLY A 217 -4.44 -14.25 15.16
C GLY A 217 -4.44 -12.84 14.57
N VAL A 218 -3.36 -12.40 13.92
CA VAL A 218 -3.36 -11.15 13.14
C VAL A 218 -4.27 -11.32 11.93
N ALA A 219 -5.21 -10.39 11.74
CA ALA A 219 -6.14 -10.42 10.62
C ALA A 219 -5.56 -9.72 9.38
N PHE A 220 -5.57 -10.41 8.23
CA PHE A 220 -5.06 -9.89 6.98
C PHE A 220 -6.20 -9.53 6.02
N HIS A 221 -6.13 -8.35 5.43
CA HIS A 221 -7.07 -7.87 4.42
C HIS A 221 -6.31 -7.29 3.23
N ALA A 222 -6.89 -7.37 2.04
CA ALA A 222 -6.34 -6.73 0.86
C ALA A 222 -7.42 -6.00 0.05
N TYR A 223 -7.05 -4.84 -0.47
CA TYR A 223 -7.87 -4.06 -1.38
C TYR A 223 -7.06 -3.68 -2.61
N ARG A 224 -7.59 -3.97 -3.80
CA ARG A 224 -7.12 -3.34 -5.02
C ARG A 224 -7.60 -1.89 -5.06
N VAL A 225 -6.67 -0.98 -5.30
CA VAL A 225 -6.88 0.47 -5.27
C VAL A 225 -6.92 1.00 -6.69
N GLN A 226 -8.02 1.67 -7.05
CA GLN A 226 -8.19 2.29 -8.36
C GLN A 226 -8.59 3.76 -8.19
N PRO A 227 -7.62 4.68 -8.11
CA PRO A 227 -7.87 6.10 -8.14
C PRO A 227 -8.40 6.55 -9.50
N ALA A 228 -9.46 7.35 -9.47
CA ALA A 228 -10.03 8.09 -10.59
C ALA A 228 -10.05 9.59 -10.25
N ALA A 229 -10.54 10.44 -11.17
CA ALA A 229 -10.50 11.88 -10.98
C ALA A 229 -11.21 12.36 -9.68
N ALA A 230 -12.38 11.81 -9.36
CA ALA A 230 -13.18 12.23 -8.20
C ALA A 230 -13.23 11.22 -7.06
N THR A 231 -12.91 9.95 -7.33
CA THR A 231 -13.09 8.86 -6.38
C THR A 231 -11.90 7.91 -6.37
N VAL A 232 -11.74 7.17 -5.28
CA VAL A 232 -10.90 5.97 -5.24
C VAL A 232 -11.82 4.79 -4.96
N VAL A 233 -11.75 3.78 -5.83
CA VAL A 233 -12.46 2.52 -5.65
C VAL A 233 -11.51 1.53 -4.99
N LEU A 234 -11.93 0.98 -3.86
CA LEU A 234 -11.26 -0.12 -3.18
C LEU A 234 -12.06 -1.39 -3.40
N THR A 235 -11.49 -2.37 -4.12
CA THR A 235 -12.13 -3.67 -4.33
C THR A 235 -11.45 -4.70 -3.45
N GLU A 236 -12.20 -5.37 -2.58
CA GLU A 236 -11.66 -6.44 -1.74
C GLU A 236 -11.11 -7.58 -2.61
N VAL A 237 -9.88 -8.03 -2.32
CA VAL A 237 -9.22 -9.15 -3.00
C VAL A 237 -8.69 -10.14 -1.94
N PRO A 238 -8.62 -11.44 -2.26
CA PRO A 238 -8.13 -12.43 -1.30
C PRO A 238 -6.66 -12.21 -0.94
N VAL A 239 -6.33 -12.43 0.33
CA VAL A 239 -4.95 -12.63 0.80
C VAL A 239 -4.69 -14.14 0.83
N LEU A 240 -3.70 -14.60 0.08
CA LEU A 240 -3.25 -15.99 0.11
C LEU A 240 -2.15 -16.10 1.16
N LEU A 241 -2.52 -16.65 2.33
CA LEU A 241 -1.58 -16.82 3.43
C LEU A 241 -0.65 -18.01 3.17
N PRO A 242 0.63 -17.93 3.58
CA PRO A 242 1.52 -19.08 3.54
C PRO A 242 0.98 -20.20 4.43
N PRO A 243 1.28 -21.48 4.13
CA PRO A 243 0.92 -22.58 5.00
C PRO A 243 1.54 -22.39 6.40
N ALA A 244 0.82 -22.84 7.42
CA ALA A 244 1.35 -22.96 8.76
C ALA A 244 2.54 -23.94 8.72
N THR A 245 3.72 -23.47 9.14
CA THR A 245 4.85 -24.34 9.47
C THR A 245 4.61 -25.06 10.78
#